data_AF-A0A7K8NKY5-F1
#
_entry.id   AF-A0A7K8NKY5-F1
#
_cell.length_a   1.000
_cell.length_b   1.000
_cell.length_c   1.000
_cell.angle_alpha   90.00
_cell.angle_beta   90.00
_cell.angle_gamma   90.00
#
_symmetry.space_group_name_H-M   'P 1'
#
loop_
_entity.id
_entity.type
_entity.pdbx_description
1 polymer ?
#
loop_
_entity_poly.entity_id
_entity_poly.type
_entity_poly.pdbx_seq_one_letter_code
_entity_poly.pdbx_strand_id
1 'polypeptide(L)'
;GVVLLPITILGMFLGGFFIKKFKLHVTGMAKFACITFVIAYLLNLLYFTCNCDVLQVAGLTVPYSGVKQLSSPQNSFIASCNADCSCKMNQWDPVCGDNGITYMTACFAGCKSSAGFGKNMVFHNCSCVEGQGHGLGNSSAVLGQCQRESCTKTFPYFLALQAACAFILCLGGTPTYMIMFRSVSPDLKSFAVGIETLGGRVLGGLPAPIYFGALIDETCLKWGTKSCGGSGSCRVYDTKAFRNIYLGLIAGLRAGCCLLYLVLYVLIMKRFK
;
A
#
# COMPACT_ATOMS: atom_id res chain seq x y z
N GLY A 1 -11.50 2.95 2.58
CA GLY A 1 -12.85 3.51 2.30
C GLY A 1 -13.57 3.85 3.58
N VAL A 2 -14.06 2.84 4.30
CA VAL A 2 -14.91 3.01 5.50
C VAL A 2 -14.28 3.90 6.58
N VAL A 3 -12.98 3.78 6.86
CA VAL A 3 -12.29 4.60 7.88
C VAL A 3 -12.10 6.05 7.44
N LEU A 4 -11.82 6.28 6.16
CA LEU A 4 -11.45 7.60 5.65
C LEU A 4 -12.68 8.51 5.45
N LEU A 5 -13.81 7.95 5.00
CA LEU A 5 -15.02 8.72 4.73
C LEU A 5 -15.49 9.60 5.91
N PRO A 6 -15.74 9.08 7.13
CA PRO A 6 -16.19 9.91 8.25
C PRO A 6 -15.18 11.00 8.61
N ILE A 7 -13.89 10.69 8.48
CA ILE A 7 -12.78 11.61 8.80
C ILE A 7 -12.74 12.76 7.79
N THR A 8 -12.91 12.47 6.50
CA THR A 8 -12.96 13.50 5.46
C THR A 8 -14.17 14.43 5.64
N ILE A 9 -15.34 13.87 5.99
CA ILE A 9 -16.55 14.64 6.29
C ILE A 9 -16.31 15.59 7.48
N LEU A 10 -15.76 15.06 8.58
CA LEU A 10 -15.43 15.87 9.75
C LEU A 10 -14.45 17.01 9.40
N GLY A 11 -13.41 16.71 8.60
CA GLY A 11 -12.46 17.70 8.11
C GLY A 11 -13.12 18.82 7.30
N MET A 12 -14.03 18.46 6.38
CA MET A 12 -14.75 19.45 5.57
C MET A 12 -15.62 20.38 6.42
N PHE A 13 -16.39 19.82 7.37
CA PHE A 13 -17.23 20.59 8.30
C PHE A 13 -16.40 21.54 9.17
N LEU A 14 -15.31 21.03 9.77
CA LEU A 14 -14.43 21.85 10.61
C LEU A 14 -13.72 22.93 9.80
N GLY A 15 -13.35 22.67 8.55
CA GLY A 15 -12.77 23.66 7.64
C GLY A 15 -13.75 24.82 7.42
N GLY A 16 -15.01 24.52 7.15
CA GLY A 16 -16.08 25.51 7.05
C GLY A 16 -16.33 26.28 8.35
N PHE A 17 -16.31 25.57 9.48
CA PHE A 17 -16.45 26.16 10.80
C PHE A 17 -15.33 27.17 11.10
N PHE A 18 -14.07 26.84 10.80
CA PHE A 18 -12.94 27.76 11.00
C PHE A 18 -13.03 29.01 10.13
N ILE A 19 -13.43 28.87 8.87
CA ILE A 19 -13.67 30.02 7.98
C ILE A 19 -14.72 30.95 8.58
N LYS A 20 -15.83 30.39 9.07
CA LYS A 20 -16.93 31.17 9.68
C LYS A 20 -16.52 31.81 11.01
N LYS A 21 -15.88 31.05 11.91
CA LYS A 21 -15.49 31.50 13.26
C LYS A 21 -14.46 32.62 13.22
N PHE A 22 -13.44 32.49 12.37
CA PHE A 22 -12.37 33.49 12.23
C PHE A 22 -12.65 34.54 11.15
N LYS A 23 -13.82 34.50 10.51
CA LYS A 23 -14.24 35.42 9.44
C LYS A 23 -13.14 35.58 8.36
N LEU A 24 -12.59 34.47 7.89
CA LEU A 24 -11.47 34.48 6.96
C LEU A 24 -11.89 35.06 5.59
N HIS A 25 -11.23 36.14 5.19
CA HIS A 25 -11.32 36.69 3.83
C HIS A 25 -10.50 35.83 2.84
N VAL A 26 -10.54 36.15 1.54
CA VAL A 26 -9.86 35.39 0.47
C VAL A 26 -8.37 35.13 0.77
N THR A 27 -7.64 36.15 1.23
CA THR A 27 -6.22 36.03 1.61
C THR A 27 -6.02 35.12 2.83
N GLY A 28 -6.89 35.24 3.84
CA GLY A 28 -6.87 34.38 5.04
C GLY A 28 -7.19 32.92 4.71
N MET A 29 -8.17 32.67 3.84
CA MET A 29 -8.50 31.33 3.34
C MET A 29 -7.34 30.72 2.54
N ALA A 30 -6.70 31.51 1.67
CA ALA A 30 -5.56 31.04 0.88
C ALA A 30 -4.37 30.67 1.78
N LYS A 31 -4.08 31.49 2.80
CA LYS A 31 -3.05 31.18 3.81
C LYS A 31 -3.38 29.88 4.58
N PHE A 32 -4.63 29.74 5.03
CA PHE A 32 -5.07 28.55 5.77
C PHE A 32 -5.00 27.27 4.91
N ALA A 33 -5.43 27.33 3.65
CA ALA A 33 -5.28 26.25 2.69
C ALA A 33 -3.80 25.89 2.47
N CYS A 34 -2.94 26.88 2.23
CA CYS A 34 -1.51 26.64 2.03
C CYS A 34 -0.85 25.95 3.24
N ILE A 35 -1.13 26.42 4.45
CA ILE A 35 -0.59 25.84 5.69
C ILE A 35 -1.03 24.38 5.84
N THR A 36 -2.32 24.10 5.65
CA THR A 36 -2.86 22.73 5.78
C THR A 36 -2.28 21.80 4.72
N PHE A 37 -2.10 22.25 3.47
CA PHE A 37 -1.42 21.47 2.42
C PHE A 37 0.04 21.14 2.78
N VAL A 38 0.81 22.12 3.30
CA VAL A 38 2.20 21.89 3.74
C VAL A 38 2.26 20.90 4.90
N ILE A 39 1.40 21.05 5.91
CA ILE A 39 1.34 20.12 7.05
C ILE A 39 0.97 18.71 6.55
N ALA A 40 -0.01 18.58 5.66
CA ALA A 40 -0.41 17.29 5.09
C ALA A 40 0.72 16.65 4.27
N TYR A 41 1.53 17.44 3.57
CA TYR A 41 2.72 16.95 2.86
C TYR A 41 3.78 16.43 3.84
N LEU A 42 4.08 17.18 4.91
CA LEU A 42 5.02 16.73 5.94
C LEU A 42 4.54 15.44 6.62
N LEU A 43 3.26 15.33 6.95
CA LEU A 43 2.67 14.11 7.50
C LEU A 43 2.74 12.94 6.51
N ASN A 44 2.62 13.19 5.21
CA ASN A 44 2.76 12.16 4.18
C ASN A 44 4.18 11.62 4.08
N LEU A 45 5.21 12.44 4.30
CA LEU A 45 6.60 11.98 4.35
C LEU A 45 6.84 11.02 5.53
N LEU A 46 6.10 11.15 6.63
CA LEU A 46 6.18 10.22 7.74
C LEU A 46 5.70 8.80 7.38
N TYR A 47 4.99 8.59 6.26
CA TYR A 47 4.66 7.23 5.81
C TYR A 47 5.89 6.38 5.53
N PHE A 48 7.03 6.98 5.16
CA PHE A 48 8.27 6.24 4.91
C PHE A 48 8.87 5.61 6.17
N THR A 49 8.51 6.10 7.36
CA THR A 49 8.99 5.51 8.63
C THR A 49 8.27 4.21 8.96
N CYS A 50 7.09 3.98 8.37
CA CYS A 50 6.31 2.76 8.52
C CYS A 50 6.96 1.63 7.70
N ASN A 51 7.94 0.95 8.31
CA ASN A 51 8.62 -0.18 7.70
C ASN A 51 7.91 -1.51 8.00
N CYS A 52 7.94 -2.40 7.01
CA CYS A 52 7.46 -3.77 7.11
C CYS A 52 8.37 -4.63 6.25
N ASP A 53 8.83 -5.75 6.82
CA ASP A 53 9.74 -6.64 6.11
C ASP A 53 9.04 -7.38 4.97
N VAL A 54 9.83 -7.68 3.94
CA VAL A 54 9.38 -8.48 2.79
C VAL A 54 8.97 -9.86 3.31
N LEU A 55 7.85 -10.38 2.81
CA LEU A 55 7.40 -11.72 3.15
C LEU A 55 8.48 -12.74 2.81
N GLN A 56 8.91 -13.52 3.80
CA GLN A 56 9.90 -14.57 3.61
C GLN A 56 9.23 -15.80 2.99
N VAL A 57 9.53 -16.03 1.72
CA VAL A 57 9.01 -17.13 0.91
C VAL A 57 10.19 -17.94 0.38
N ALA A 58 10.22 -19.22 0.72
CA ALA A 58 11.29 -20.12 0.32
C ALA A 58 11.39 -20.23 -1.22
N GLY A 59 12.62 -20.14 -1.75
CA GLY A 59 12.90 -20.18 -3.18
C GLY A 59 12.49 -18.92 -3.96
N LEU A 60 12.02 -17.87 -3.27
CA LEU A 60 11.64 -16.60 -3.89
C LEU A 60 12.35 -15.40 -3.24
N THR A 61 12.15 -15.19 -1.93
CA THR A 61 12.78 -14.08 -1.20
C THR A 61 13.87 -14.56 -0.25
N VAL A 62 13.83 -15.82 0.15
CA VAL A 62 14.87 -16.48 0.92
C VAL A 62 15.22 -17.83 0.29
N PRO A 63 16.50 -18.24 0.27
CA PRO A 63 16.87 -19.57 -0.21
C PRO A 63 16.33 -20.66 0.72
N TYR A 64 16.14 -21.86 0.19
CA TYR A 64 15.97 -23.04 1.02
C TYR A 64 17.29 -23.30 1.78
N SER A 65 17.30 -23.15 3.09
CA SER A 65 18.49 -23.35 3.93
C SER A 65 18.79 -24.84 4.11
N GLY A 66 20.06 -25.25 3.99
CA GLY A 66 20.53 -26.60 4.34
C GLY A 66 20.84 -27.57 3.20
N VAL A 67 20.82 -27.14 1.94
CA VAL A 67 21.03 -28.06 0.79
C VAL A 67 21.84 -27.40 -0.33
N LYS A 68 22.81 -28.15 -0.89
CA LYS A 68 23.52 -27.80 -2.14
C LYS A 68 22.52 -27.47 -3.26
N GLN A 69 22.45 -26.20 -3.65
CA GLN A 69 21.65 -25.80 -4.80
C GLN A 69 22.27 -26.35 -6.08
N LEU A 70 21.50 -27.09 -6.88
CA LEU A 70 21.90 -27.38 -8.26
C LEU A 70 21.77 -26.07 -9.07
N SER A 71 22.90 -25.63 -9.58
CA SER A 71 23.13 -24.42 -10.36
C SER A 71 22.23 -24.28 -11.61
N SER A 72 21.43 -23.19 -11.69
CA SER A 72 21.26 -22.30 -12.88
C SER A 72 20.16 -21.22 -12.68
N PRO A 73 20.16 -20.12 -13.45
CA PRO A 73 19.48 -18.86 -13.12
C PRO A 73 18.02 -18.85 -13.55
N GLN A 74 17.13 -19.18 -12.62
CA GLN A 74 15.75 -18.67 -12.50
C GLN A 74 15.14 -19.29 -11.24
N ASN A 75 14.90 -18.48 -10.20
CA ASN A 75 14.13 -18.78 -8.99
C ASN A 75 13.88 -20.28 -8.73
N SER A 76 14.86 -20.99 -8.16
CA SER A 76 14.77 -22.44 -7.94
C SER A 76 13.76 -22.76 -6.84
N PHE A 77 12.48 -22.86 -7.22
CA PHE A 77 11.39 -23.24 -6.33
C PHE A 77 11.55 -24.69 -5.80
N ILE A 78 12.39 -25.49 -6.46
CA ILE A 78 12.73 -26.87 -6.09
C ILE A 78 14.11 -26.91 -5.41
N ALA A 79 14.20 -27.67 -4.33
CA ALA A 79 15.39 -27.99 -3.56
C ALA A 79 15.42 -29.51 -3.30
N SER A 80 16.52 -30.08 -2.81
CA SER A 80 16.57 -31.53 -2.57
C SER A 80 15.50 -32.01 -1.56
N CYS A 81 15.11 -31.15 -0.62
CA CYS A 81 14.12 -31.49 0.42
C CYS A 81 12.68 -31.60 -0.11
N ASN A 82 12.38 -31.10 -1.32
CA ASN A 82 11.05 -31.19 -1.93
C ASN A 82 11.07 -31.81 -3.34
N ALA A 83 12.23 -32.31 -3.79
CA ALA A 83 12.41 -32.92 -5.11
C ALA A 83 11.52 -34.16 -5.29
N ASP A 84 11.32 -34.95 -4.23
CA ASP A 84 10.54 -36.21 -4.27
C ASP A 84 9.02 -35.97 -4.33
N CYS A 85 8.56 -34.73 -4.16
CA CYS A 85 7.13 -34.44 -4.04
C CYS A 85 6.44 -34.08 -5.37
N SER A 86 7.18 -33.91 -6.47
CA SER A 86 6.64 -33.55 -7.80
C SER A 86 5.68 -32.34 -7.78
N CYS A 87 6.11 -31.25 -7.13
CA CYS A 87 5.25 -30.09 -6.87
C CYS A 87 4.84 -29.32 -8.14
N LYS A 88 3.57 -28.89 -8.18
CA LYS A 88 3.03 -28.05 -9.26
C LYS A 88 3.44 -26.59 -9.06
N MET A 89 4.21 -26.04 -10.00
CA MET A 89 4.75 -24.67 -9.96
C MET A 89 3.71 -23.54 -9.97
N ASN A 90 2.50 -23.82 -10.45
CA ASN A 90 1.42 -22.85 -10.59
C ASN A 90 0.42 -22.90 -9.43
N GLN A 91 0.55 -23.86 -8.52
CA GLN A 91 -0.32 -23.98 -7.36
C GLN A 91 0.14 -23.02 -6.26
N TRP A 92 -0.83 -22.33 -5.65
CA TRP A 92 -0.60 -21.38 -4.58
C TRP A 92 -1.56 -21.67 -3.43
N ASP A 93 -1.05 -22.31 -2.39
CA ASP A 93 -1.77 -22.64 -1.16
C ASP A 93 -0.79 -22.55 0.02
N PRO A 94 -0.44 -21.33 0.45
CA PRO A 94 0.74 -21.11 1.27
C PRO A 94 0.61 -21.76 2.64
N VAL A 95 1.74 -22.27 3.15
CA VAL A 95 1.86 -22.79 4.51
C VAL A 95 3.00 -22.10 5.24
N CYS A 96 2.84 -21.88 6.54
CA CYS A 96 3.87 -21.35 7.41
C CYS A 96 4.55 -22.50 8.13
N GLY A 97 5.84 -22.71 7.88
CA GLY A 97 6.63 -23.67 8.64
C GLY A 97 6.95 -23.15 10.04
N ASP A 98 7.18 -24.05 10.98
CA ASP A 98 7.59 -23.69 12.35
C ASP A 98 8.92 -22.92 12.40
N ASN A 99 9.70 -22.96 11.32
CA ASN A 99 10.89 -22.15 11.12
C ASN A 99 10.61 -20.67 10.74
N GLY A 100 9.34 -20.25 10.72
CA GLY A 100 8.91 -18.88 10.40
C GLY A 100 8.99 -18.52 8.92
N ILE A 101 9.25 -19.49 8.03
CA ILE A 101 9.32 -19.28 6.57
C ILE A 101 8.01 -19.73 5.91
N THR A 102 7.51 -18.94 4.98
CA THR A 102 6.34 -19.30 4.17
C THR A 102 6.77 -20.13 2.96
N TYR A 103 6.03 -21.21 2.69
CA TYR A 103 6.21 -22.05 1.51
C TYR A 103 5.00 -21.89 0.59
N MET A 104 5.19 -22.04 -0.73
CA MET A 104 4.10 -21.85 -1.69
C MET A 104 2.97 -22.88 -1.52
N THR A 105 3.31 -24.09 -1.09
CA THR A 105 2.40 -25.18 -0.74
C THR A 105 3.05 -26.10 0.30
N ALA A 106 2.26 -26.98 0.92
CA ALA A 106 2.77 -28.07 1.76
C ALA A 106 3.76 -29.00 1.02
N CYS A 107 3.59 -29.16 -0.30
CA CYS A 107 4.52 -29.90 -1.15
C CYS A 107 5.89 -29.23 -1.21
N PHE A 108 5.93 -27.91 -1.41
CA PHE A 108 7.18 -27.14 -1.43
C PHE A 108 7.89 -27.12 -0.07
N ALA A 109 7.15 -27.32 1.03
CA ALA A 109 7.70 -27.54 2.37
C ALA A 109 8.18 -28.99 2.61
N GLY A 110 7.92 -29.92 1.68
CA GLY A 110 8.32 -31.33 1.77
C GLY A 110 7.52 -32.14 2.80
N CYS A 111 6.27 -31.74 3.08
CA CYS A 111 5.40 -32.40 4.06
C CYS A 111 4.78 -33.68 3.50
N LYS A 112 4.68 -34.73 4.34
CA LYS A 112 4.19 -36.07 3.93
C LYS A 112 2.82 -36.43 4.51
N SER A 113 2.41 -35.80 5.60
CA SER A 113 1.12 -36.05 6.23
C SER A 113 0.44 -34.75 6.66
N SER A 114 -0.87 -34.81 6.86
CA SER A 114 -1.68 -33.70 7.34
C SER A 114 -2.71 -34.18 8.34
N ALA A 115 -2.97 -33.39 9.38
CA ALA A 115 -3.97 -33.63 10.40
C ALA A 115 -4.87 -32.40 10.58
N GLY A 116 -6.12 -32.63 10.98
CA GLY A 116 -7.11 -31.57 11.21
C GLY A 116 -8.01 -31.26 10.01
N PHE A 117 -8.83 -30.21 10.14
CA PHE A 117 -9.80 -29.80 9.12
C PHE A 117 -9.90 -28.27 9.02
N GLY A 118 -10.12 -27.77 7.81
CA GLY A 118 -10.31 -26.33 7.55
C GLY A 118 -9.09 -25.50 7.95
N LYS A 119 -9.32 -24.45 8.76
CA LYS A 119 -8.25 -23.52 9.19
C LYS A 119 -7.28 -24.11 10.22
N ASN A 120 -7.67 -25.19 10.90
CA ASN A 120 -6.83 -25.85 11.91
C ASN A 120 -6.05 -27.03 11.33
N MET A 121 -5.86 -27.04 10.00
CA MET A 121 -5.09 -28.06 9.31
C MET A 121 -3.59 -27.84 9.54
N VAL A 122 -2.92 -28.89 10.00
CA VAL A 122 -1.48 -28.91 10.27
C VAL A 122 -0.85 -29.99 9.41
N PHE A 123 0.27 -29.66 8.78
CA PHE A 123 1.08 -30.56 7.98
C PHE A 123 2.29 -31.02 8.79
N HIS A 124 2.66 -32.29 8.67
CA HIS A 124 3.74 -32.90 9.45
C HIS A 124 4.77 -33.57 8.53
N ASN A 125 5.93 -33.88 9.13
CA ASN A 125 7.08 -34.49 8.45
C ASN A 125 7.54 -33.65 7.25
N CYS A 126 7.69 -32.35 7.48
CA CYS A 126 8.09 -31.38 6.46
C CYS A 126 9.61 -31.29 6.33
N SER A 127 10.16 -31.97 5.33
CA SER A 127 11.61 -32.14 5.14
C SER A 127 12.36 -30.82 4.91
N CYS A 128 11.71 -29.79 4.35
CA CYS A 128 12.34 -28.47 4.16
C CYS A 128 12.27 -27.57 5.39
N VAL A 129 11.45 -27.93 6.40
CA VAL A 129 11.33 -27.19 7.67
C VAL A 129 12.37 -27.69 8.68
N GLU A 130 12.74 -28.98 8.61
CA GLU A 130 13.72 -29.67 9.48
C GLU A 130 15.15 -29.12 9.42
N GLY A 131 15.55 -28.50 8.31
CA GLY A 131 16.94 -28.13 8.02
C GLY A 131 17.50 -26.96 8.83
N GLN A 132 16.76 -26.38 9.77
CA GLN A 132 17.26 -25.35 10.67
C GLN A 132 17.52 -25.97 12.04
N GLY A 133 18.81 -26.08 12.44
CA GLY A 133 19.26 -26.52 13.76
C GLY A 133 18.85 -25.62 14.94
N HIS A 134 17.65 -25.03 14.87
CA HIS A 134 17.01 -24.24 15.91
C HIS A 134 15.77 -24.99 16.42
N GLY A 135 16.01 -25.98 17.27
CA GLY A 135 15.02 -26.47 18.23
C GLY A 135 14.31 -27.78 17.89
N LEU A 136 13.96 -28.46 18.98
CA LEU A 136 13.18 -29.69 19.14
C LEU A 136 11.71 -29.55 18.66
N GLY A 137 11.47 -28.83 17.57
CA GLY A 137 10.13 -28.64 17.01
C GLY A 137 9.68 -29.86 16.21
N ASN A 138 8.43 -30.26 16.34
CA ASN A 138 7.82 -31.18 15.38
C ASN A 138 7.84 -30.48 14.02
N SER A 139 8.52 -31.02 13.02
CA SER A 139 8.68 -30.49 11.67
C SER A 139 7.37 -30.24 10.95
N SER A 140 6.70 -29.16 11.32
CA SER A 140 5.30 -28.94 10.99
C SER A 140 5.11 -27.60 10.29
N ALA A 141 4.01 -27.52 9.57
CA ALA A 141 3.59 -26.31 8.91
C ALA A 141 2.08 -26.14 9.07
N VAL A 142 1.64 -24.92 9.28
CA VAL A 142 0.22 -24.57 9.41
C VAL A 142 -0.27 -23.87 8.15
N LEU A 143 -1.57 -23.96 7.86
CA LEU A 143 -2.15 -23.29 6.71
C LEU A 143 -2.03 -21.76 6.82
N GLY A 144 -1.63 -21.11 5.72
CA GLY A 144 -1.52 -19.66 5.62
C GLY A 144 -0.09 -19.14 5.54
N GLN A 145 0.03 -17.81 5.43
CA GLN A 145 1.33 -17.13 5.43
C GLN A 145 1.82 -16.91 6.86
N CYS A 146 3.14 -16.91 7.07
CA CYS A 146 3.69 -16.61 8.38
C CYS A 146 3.32 -15.19 8.83
N GLN A 147 2.92 -15.08 10.10
CA GLN A 147 2.52 -13.81 10.68
C GLN A 147 3.74 -12.89 10.84
N ARG A 148 3.64 -11.68 10.29
CA ARG A 148 4.68 -10.65 10.40
C ARG A 148 4.32 -9.69 11.53
N GLU A 149 4.75 -9.99 12.76
CA GLU A 149 4.41 -9.19 13.95
C GLU A 149 4.70 -7.69 13.80
N SER A 150 5.86 -7.35 13.24
CA SER A 150 6.25 -5.95 13.01
C SER A 150 5.22 -5.23 12.12
N CYS A 151 4.74 -5.89 11.08
CA CYS A 151 3.75 -5.32 10.17
C CYS A 151 2.37 -5.20 10.83
N THR A 152 1.96 -6.17 11.66
CA THR A 152 0.71 -6.11 12.41
C THR A 152 0.71 -4.94 13.40
N LYS A 153 1.84 -4.66 14.06
CA LYS A 153 2.00 -3.54 15.00
C LYS A 153 2.07 -2.18 14.29
N THR A 154 2.75 -2.10 13.14
CA THR A 154 2.90 -0.86 12.36
C THR A 154 1.64 -0.47 11.57
N PHE A 155 0.81 -1.44 11.17
CA PHE A 155 -0.39 -1.20 10.37
C PHE A 155 -1.39 -0.21 10.99
N PRO A 156 -1.81 -0.32 12.27
CA PRO A 156 -2.72 0.67 12.87
C PRO A 156 -2.10 2.07 12.94
N TYR A 157 -0.79 2.18 13.16
CA TYR A 157 -0.09 3.47 13.14
C TYR A 157 -0.13 4.10 11.73
N PHE A 158 0.12 3.31 10.69
CA PHE A 158 -0.01 3.78 9.31
C PHE A 158 -1.44 4.25 8.99
N LEU A 159 -2.46 3.50 9.43
CA LEU A 159 -3.87 3.90 9.25
C LEU A 159 -4.19 5.20 9.99
N ALA A 160 -3.71 5.39 11.21
CA ALA A 160 -3.90 6.62 11.98
C ALA A 160 -3.24 7.82 11.30
N LEU A 161 -2.02 7.65 10.79
CA LEU A 161 -1.31 8.70 10.05
C LEU A 161 -2.01 9.00 8.71
N GLN A 162 -2.58 7.99 8.05
CA GLN A 162 -3.40 8.16 6.85
C GLN A 162 -4.66 8.97 7.13
N ALA A 163 -5.38 8.62 8.20
CA ALA A 163 -6.53 9.34 8.70
C ALA A 163 -6.20 10.81 9.00
N ALA A 164 -5.14 11.06 9.77
CA ALA A 164 -4.71 12.42 10.12
C ALA A 164 -4.38 13.24 8.87
N CYS A 165 -3.63 12.68 7.92
CA CYS A 165 -3.33 13.36 6.67
C CYS A 165 -4.59 13.70 5.85
N ALA A 166 -5.53 12.75 5.73
CA ALA A 166 -6.79 12.97 5.01
C ALA A 166 -7.63 14.06 5.67
N PHE A 167 -7.70 14.08 7.01
CA PHE A 167 -8.36 15.11 7.78
C PHE A 167 -7.80 16.50 7.50
N ILE A 168 -6.47 16.67 7.57
CA ILE A 168 -5.81 17.96 7.30
C ILE A 168 -6.01 18.41 5.85
N LEU A 169 -5.98 17.50 4.88
CA LEU A 169 -6.27 17.83 3.48
C LEU A 169 -7.72 18.33 3.31
N CYS A 170 -8.70 17.67 3.92
CA CYS A 170 -10.09 18.10 3.83
C CYS A 170 -10.34 19.42 4.55
N LEU A 171 -9.65 19.70 5.66
CA LEU A 171 -9.66 21.02 6.30
C LEU A 171 -9.21 22.14 5.35
N GLY A 172 -8.17 21.90 4.55
CA GLY A 172 -7.66 22.80 3.52
C GLY A 172 -8.43 22.79 2.20
N GLY A 173 -9.19 21.73 1.92
CA GLY A 173 -10.03 21.62 0.74
C GLY A 173 -11.21 22.59 0.78
N THR A 174 -11.91 22.68 1.91
CA THR A 174 -13.06 23.60 2.08
C THR A 174 -12.73 25.07 1.75
N PRO A 175 -11.68 25.72 2.31
CA PRO A 175 -11.33 27.09 1.94
C PRO A 175 -10.95 27.23 0.46
N THR A 176 -10.34 26.20 -0.14
CA THR A 176 -9.99 26.20 -1.57
C THR A 176 -11.24 26.24 -2.46
N TYR A 177 -12.23 25.40 -2.18
CA TYR A 177 -13.54 25.44 -2.85
C TYR A 177 -14.25 26.79 -2.66
N MET A 178 -14.18 27.35 -1.44
CA MET A 178 -14.79 28.65 -1.15
C MET A 178 -14.12 29.81 -1.90
N ILE A 179 -12.79 29.76 -2.13
CA ILE A 179 -12.07 30.75 -2.96
C ILE A 179 -12.58 30.67 -4.40
N MET A 180 -12.74 29.47 -4.96
CA MET A 180 -13.29 29.30 -6.30
C MET A 180 -14.69 29.93 -6.41
N PHE A 181 -15.61 29.61 -5.50
CA PHE A 181 -16.97 30.18 -5.53
C PHE A 181 -17.02 31.70 -5.36
N ARG A 182 -16.03 32.31 -4.69
CA ARG A 182 -15.93 33.77 -4.58
C ARG A 182 -15.26 34.42 -5.77
N SER A 183 -14.59 33.65 -6.62
CA SER A 183 -13.89 34.14 -7.81
C SER A 183 -14.75 34.11 -9.08
N VAL A 184 -15.91 33.45 -9.01
CA VAL A 184 -16.79 33.20 -10.16
C VAL A 184 -18.18 33.81 -9.90
N SER A 185 -18.80 34.38 -10.93
CA SER A 185 -20.15 34.92 -10.88
C SER A 185 -21.17 33.86 -10.41
N PRO A 186 -22.23 34.25 -9.69
CA PRO A 186 -23.22 33.31 -9.14
C PRO A 186 -23.79 32.31 -10.16
N ASP A 187 -24.04 32.76 -11.39
CA ASP A 187 -24.65 31.97 -12.46
C ASP A 187 -23.70 30.91 -13.05
N LEU A 188 -22.39 31.06 -12.84
CA LEU A 188 -21.35 30.19 -13.41
C LEU A 188 -20.74 29.20 -12.39
N LYS A 189 -21.21 29.17 -11.15
CA LYS A 189 -20.64 28.34 -10.08
C LYS A 189 -20.74 26.84 -10.38
N SER A 190 -21.89 26.37 -10.83
CA SER A 190 -22.11 24.96 -11.19
C SER A 190 -21.25 24.54 -12.38
N PHE A 191 -21.05 25.46 -13.34
CA PHE A 191 -20.17 25.25 -14.48
C PHE A 191 -18.70 25.13 -14.05
N ALA A 192 -18.24 26.00 -13.15
CA ALA A 192 -16.88 25.95 -12.60
C ALA A 192 -16.59 24.63 -11.89
N VAL A 193 -17.50 24.16 -11.02
CA VAL A 193 -17.39 22.84 -10.36
C VAL A 193 -17.38 21.71 -11.39
N GLY A 194 -18.17 21.82 -12.45
CA GLY A 194 -18.19 20.86 -13.55
C GLY A 194 -16.83 20.74 -14.24
N ILE A 195 -16.22 21.88 -14.60
CA ILE A 195 -14.87 21.91 -15.20
C ILE A 195 -13.82 21.35 -14.26
N GLU A 196 -13.83 21.76 -12.99
CA GLU A 196 -12.89 21.26 -11.98
C GLU A 196 -12.99 19.73 -11.84
N THR A 197 -14.22 19.22 -11.73
CA THR A 197 -14.48 17.78 -11.60
C THR A 197 -14.05 17.02 -12.85
N LEU A 198 -14.39 17.54 -14.04
CA LEU A 198 -13.98 16.93 -15.31
C LEU A 198 -12.45 16.89 -15.43
N GLY A 199 -11.79 18.01 -15.16
CA GLY A 199 -10.33 18.10 -15.17
C GLY A 199 -9.68 17.13 -14.19
N GLY A 200 -10.17 17.06 -12.95
CA GLY A 200 -9.69 16.13 -11.95
C GLY A 200 -9.86 14.66 -12.35
N ARG A 201 -10.96 14.31 -13.04
CA ARG A 201 -11.17 12.95 -13.55
C ARG A 201 -10.30 12.63 -14.75
N VAL A 202 -10.17 13.53 -15.71
CA VAL A 202 -9.39 13.30 -16.94
C VAL A 202 -7.89 13.27 -16.65
N LEU A 203 -7.39 14.23 -15.85
CA LEU A 203 -5.95 14.38 -15.59
C LEU A 203 -5.45 13.51 -14.43
N GLY A 204 -6.33 13.15 -13.50
CA GLY A 204 -5.97 12.36 -12.31
C GLY A 204 -6.71 11.03 -12.25
N GLY A 205 -8.04 11.06 -12.24
CA GLY A 205 -8.88 9.88 -11.98
C GLY A 205 -8.71 8.73 -12.98
N LEU A 206 -8.64 9.02 -14.28
CA LEU A 206 -8.44 8.04 -15.34
C LEU A 206 -7.00 7.52 -15.42
N PRO A 207 -5.95 8.36 -15.44
CA PRO A 207 -4.58 7.87 -15.50
C PRO A 207 -4.10 7.20 -14.21
N ALA A 208 -4.62 7.60 -13.04
CA ALA A 208 -4.16 7.08 -11.75
C ALA A 208 -4.15 5.55 -11.65
N PRO A 209 -5.27 4.84 -11.90
CA PRO A 209 -5.25 3.37 -11.88
C PRO A 209 -4.28 2.74 -12.89
N ILE A 210 -4.03 3.40 -14.03
CA ILE A 210 -3.17 2.88 -15.09
C ILE A 210 -1.70 2.89 -14.64
N TYR A 211 -1.18 4.06 -14.23
CA TYR A 211 0.22 4.15 -13.84
C TYR A 211 0.47 3.55 -12.45
N PHE A 212 -0.45 3.70 -11.49
CA PHE A 212 -0.30 3.00 -10.20
C PHE A 212 -0.39 1.49 -10.38
N GLY A 213 -1.29 1.01 -11.26
CA GLY A 213 -1.37 -0.41 -11.60
C GLY A 213 -0.07 -0.94 -12.18
N ALA A 214 0.47 -0.28 -13.21
CA ALA A 214 1.74 -0.66 -13.83
C ALA A 214 2.90 -0.69 -12.82
N LEU A 215 3.03 0.34 -11.98
CA LEU A 215 4.08 0.41 -10.96
C LEU A 215 3.94 -0.64 -9.86
N ILE A 216 2.70 -1.00 -9.49
CA ILE A 216 2.45 -2.10 -8.54
C ILE A 216 2.89 -3.43 -9.17
N ASP A 217 2.53 -3.65 -10.43
CA ASP A 217 2.84 -4.87 -11.17
C ASP A 217 4.36 -5.07 -11.36
N GLU A 218 5.14 -4.00 -11.51
CA GLU A 218 6.62 -4.06 -11.55
C GLU A 218 7.24 -4.65 -10.29
N THR A 219 6.58 -4.51 -9.14
CA THR A 219 7.07 -5.03 -7.86
C THR A 219 6.65 -6.47 -7.60
N CYS A 220 5.97 -7.11 -8.55
CA CYS A 220 5.52 -8.48 -8.43
C CYS A 220 6.70 -9.46 -8.48
N LEU A 221 6.84 -10.26 -7.43
CA LEU A 221 7.85 -11.32 -7.35
C LEU A 221 7.31 -12.65 -7.90
N LYS A 222 6.01 -12.92 -7.76
CA LYS A 222 5.38 -14.14 -8.26
C LYS A 222 4.00 -13.87 -8.84
N TRP A 223 3.91 -14.02 -10.16
CA TRP A 223 2.64 -14.00 -10.88
C TRP A 223 1.84 -15.28 -10.65
N GLY A 224 0.54 -15.14 -10.45
CA GLY A 224 -0.39 -16.27 -10.58
C GLY A 224 -0.58 -16.65 -12.04
N THR A 225 -1.16 -17.82 -12.30
CA THR A 225 -1.51 -18.28 -13.65
C THR A 225 -3.02 -18.43 -13.75
N LYS A 226 -3.62 -18.00 -14.87
CA LYS A 226 -5.06 -18.19 -15.13
C LYS A 226 -5.35 -19.60 -15.61
N SER A 227 -6.58 -20.08 -15.43
CA SER A 227 -7.02 -21.40 -15.91
C SER A 227 -6.93 -21.56 -17.43
N CYS A 228 -7.08 -20.45 -18.18
CA CYS A 228 -6.92 -20.41 -19.64
C CYS A 228 -5.48 -20.14 -20.12
N GLY A 229 -4.50 -20.13 -19.21
CA GLY A 229 -3.12 -19.75 -19.50
C GLY A 229 -2.86 -18.24 -19.35
N GLY A 230 -1.58 -17.89 -19.24
CA GLY A 230 -1.12 -16.51 -19.03
C GLY A 230 -1.10 -16.04 -17.57
N SER A 231 -0.55 -14.85 -17.35
CA SER A 231 -0.41 -14.25 -16.02
C SER A 231 -1.76 -13.80 -15.45
N GLY A 232 -2.04 -14.24 -14.22
CA GLY A 232 -3.15 -13.83 -13.38
C GLY A 232 -2.75 -12.72 -12.40
N SER A 233 -3.43 -12.63 -11.26
CA SER A 233 -3.06 -11.68 -10.22
C SER A 233 -1.72 -12.04 -9.57
N CYS A 234 -0.92 -11.03 -9.22
CA CYS A 234 0.30 -11.25 -8.47
C CYS A 234 0.00 -11.80 -7.06
N ARG A 235 0.82 -12.76 -6.61
CA ARG A 235 0.68 -13.45 -5.32
C ARG A 235 1.57 -12.87 -4.23
N VAL A 236 2.77 -12.44 -4.60
CA VAL A 236 3.77 -11.89 -3.68
C VAL A 236 4.41 -10.67 -4.31
N TYR A 237 4.42 -9.57 -3.59
CA TYR A 237 5.08 -8.33 -3.98
C TYR A 237 6.31 -8.08 -3.12
N ASP A 238 7.33 -7.47 -3.70
CA ASP A 238 8.43 -6.90 -2.92
C ASP A 238 7.89 -5.70 -2.14
N THR A 239 7.71 -5.86 -0.84
CA THR A 239 7.11 -4.84 0.03
C THR A 239 7.97 -3.58 0.10
N LYS A 240 9.29 -3.67 -0.02
CA LYS A 240 10.20 -2.51 0.04
C LYS A 240 10.13 -1.70 -1.26
N ALA A 241 10.24 -2.38 -2.40
CA ALA A 241 10.11 -1.74 -3.71
C ALA A 241 8.71 -1.12 -3.88
N PHE A 242 7.66 -1.90 -3.57
CA PHE A 242 6.27 -1.44 -3.61
C PHE A 242 6.07 -0.17 -2.81
N ARG A 243 6.53 -0.15 -1.56
CA ARG A 243 6.41 1.03 -0.69
C ARG A 243 7.12 2.23 -1.28
N ASN A 244 8.38 2.06 -1.69
CA ASN A 244 9.20 3.19 -2.15
C ASN A 244 8.64 3.80 -3.44
N ILE A 245 8.21 2.97 -4.39
CA ILE A 245 7.61 3.43 -5.66
C ILE A 245 6.25 4.08 -5.40
N TYR A 246 5.37 3.40 -4.65
CA TYR A 246 4.01 3.88 -4.41
C TYR A 246 3.99 5.17 -3.57
N LEU A 247 4.71 5.19 -2.45
CA LEU A 247 4.80 6.38 -1.59
C LEU A 247 5.64 7.48 -2.24
N GLY A 248 6.70 7.12 -2.96
CA GLY A 248 7.56 8.06 -3.67
C GLY A 248 6.81 8.84 -4.74
N LEU A 249 5.99 8.15 -5.53
CA LEU A 249 5.14 8.81 -6.53
C LEU A 249 4.11 9.74 -5.88
N ILE A 250 3.45 9.30 -4.81
CA ILE A 250 2.51 10.15 -4.05
C ILE A 250 3.21 11.39 -3.51
N ALA A 251 4.39 11.23 -2.90
CA ALA A 251 5.18 12.33 -2.37
C ALA A 251 5.61 13.29 -3.49
N GLY A 252 6.08 12.78 -4.62
CA GLY A 252 6.48 13.60 -5.78
C GLY A 252 5.33 14.40 -6.38
N LEU A 253 4.19 13.75 -6.62
CA LEU A 253 2.98 14.43 -7.11
C LEU A 253 2.50 15.50 -6.13
N ARG A 254 2.50 15.19 -4.82
CA ARG A 254 2.12 16.16 -3.79
C ARG A 254 3.11 17.31 -3.66
N ALA A 255 4.40 17.07 -3.81
CA ALA A 255 5.41 18.13 -3.82
C ALA A 255 5.16 19.10 -4.97
N GLY A 256 4.88 18.57 -6.18
CA GLY A 256 4.47 19.39 -7.33
C GLY A 256 3.22 20.22 -7.04
N CYS A 257 2.18 19.61 -6.46
CA CYS A 257 0.99 20.34 -6.03
C CYS A 257 1.30 21.42 -4.98
N CYS A 258 2.12 21.13 -3.97
CA CYS A 258 2.52 22.11 -2.96
C CYS A 258 3.23 23.32 -3.57
N LEU A 259 4.11 23.12 -4.55
CA LEU A 259 4.75 24.21 -5.28
C LEU A 259 3.72 25.06 -6.03
N LEU A 260 2.77 24.43 -6.74
CA LEU A 260 1.70 25.15 -7.43
C LEU A 260 0.82 25.94 -6.46
N TYR A 261 0.46 25.37 -5.30
CA TYR A 261 -0.30 26.06 -4.26
C TYR A 261 0.46 27.25 -3.67
N LEU A 262 1.78 27.15 -3.49
CA LEU A 262 2.61 28.25 -3.04
C LEU A 262 2.65 29.39 -4.07
N VAL A 263 2.78 29.06 -5.35
CA VAL A 263 2.73 30.05 -6.44
C VAL A 263 1.36 30.73 -6.47
N LEU A 264 0.27 29.97 -6.41
CA LEU A 264 -1.09 30.50 -6.36
C LEU A 264 -1.31 31.40 -5.14
N TYR A 265 -0.82 30.99 -3.97
CA TYR A 265 -0.86 31.81 -2.76
C TYR A 265 -0.15 33.15 -2.96
N VAL A 266 1.06 33.16 -3.51
CA VAL A 266 1.80 34.40 -3.80
C VAL A 266 1.04 35.29 -4.80
N LEU A 267 0.45 34.72 -5.85
CA LEU A 267 -0.34 35.48 -6.83
C LEU A 267 -1.60 36.09 -6.21
N ILE A 268 -2.34 35.34 -5.39
CA ILE A 268 -3.51 35.84 -4.65
C ILE A 268 -3.08 36.97 -3.72
N MET A 269 -1.99 36.79 -2.97
CA MET A 269 -1.49 37.83 -2.07
C MET A 269 -1.06 39.09 -2.82
N LYS A 270 -0.52 38.99 -4.03
CA LYS A 270 -0.18 40.16 -4.86
C LYS A 270 -1.42 40.89 -5.39
N ARG A 271 -2.48 40.16 -5.74
CA ARG A 271 -3.71 40.73 -6.32
C ARG A 271 -4.61 41.41 -5.28
N PHE A 272 -4.60 40.92 -4.04
CA PHE A 272 -5.43 41.43 -2.94
C PHE A 272 -4.63 42.22 -1.89
N LYS A 273 -3.42 42.67 -2.24
CA LYS A 273 -2.64 43.66 -1.48
C LYS A 273 -3.08 45.07 -1.89
#